data_AF-A0A7Y5CX43-F1
#
_entry.id   AF-A0A7Y5CX43-F1
#
_cell.length_a   1.000
_cell.length_b   1.000
_cell.length_c   1.000
_cell.angle_alpha   90.00
_cell.angle_beta   90.00
_cell.angle_gamma   90.00
#
_symmetry.space_group_name_H-M   'P 1'
#
loop_
_entity.id
_entity.type
_entity.pdbx_description
1 polymer ?
#
loop_
_entity_poly.entity_id
_entity_poly.type
_entity_poly.pdbx_seq_one_letter_code
_entity_poly.pdbx_strand_id
1 'polypeptide(L)'
;MGGMMGYSMGQSGPGYMHFGWFGPGAMNACFMATGENGAFPSLDHRLEFIAKNLAIADAQVPQWTAYTTALKRSVETMQAAHQTMMANIMNMNFVERFNVQLNAMNTHLAQLQQVAPALSAVYTVLTPEQKAKADQMFRAMGCFM
;
A
#
# COMPACT_ATOMS: atom_id res chain seq x y z
N MET A 1 28.24 -40.77 25.96
CA MET A 1 28.72 -40.53 24.57
C MET A 1 27.51 -40.37 23.67
N GLY A 2 27.46 -39.29 22.89
CA GLY A 2 26.42 -39.06 21.89
C GLY A 2 25.75 -37.69 22.01
N GLY A 3 26.52 -36.62 21.80
CA GLY A 3 25.99 -35.27 21.67
C GLY A 3 25.48 -35.00 20.26
N MET A 4 24.48 -34.13 20.14
CA MET A 4 24.18 -33.44 18.88
C MET A 4 23.63 -32.04 19.21
N MET A 5 24.55 -31.15 19.56
CA MET A 5 24.39 -29.71 19.37
C MET A 5 24.54 -29.43 17.86
N GLY A 6 23.65 -28.62 17.30
CA GLY A 6 23.82 -28.17 15.92
C GLY A 6 22.62 -27.53 15.24
N TYR A 7 21.86 -26.66 15.92
CA TYR A 7 21.11 -25.63 15.17
C TYR A 7 22.10 -24.52 14.83
N SER A 8 22.84 -24.70 13.73
CA SER A 8 23.63 -23.61 13.16
C SER A 8 22.65 -22.57 12.61
N MET A 9 22.76 -21.35 13.14
CA MET A 9 22.31 -20.15 12.44
C MET A 9 23.04 -20.09 11.10
N GLY A 10 22.36 -20.49 10.03
CA GLY A 10 22.78 -20.32 8.66
C GLY A 10 22.71 -18.85 8.25
N GLN A 11 23.76 -18.12 8.63
CA GLN A 11 24.53 -17.24 7.75
C GLN A 11 23.72 -16.45 6.70
N SER A 12 23.44 -15.20 7.05
CA SER A 12 23.24 -14.09 6.14
C SER A 12 24.37 -14.02 5.09
N GLY A 13 24.12 -14.52 3.89
CA GLY A 13 24.99 -14.33 2.72
C GLY A 13 24.62 -13.05 1.96
N PRO A 14 25.60 -12.25 1.50
CA PRO A 14 25.36 -11.07 0.68
C PRO A 14 25.25 -11.49 -0.79
N GLY A 15 24.04 -11.83 -1.21
CA GLY A 15 23.76 -12.20 -2.59
C GLY A 15 22.28 -12.50 -2.74
N TYR A 16 21.70 -12.14 -3.89
CA TYR A 16 20.28 -12.29 -4.24
C TYR A 16 19.33 -11.17 -3.76
N MET A 17 19.70 -9.92 -4.02
CA MET A 17 18.71 -8.86 -4.31
C MET A 17 18.24 -8.95 -5.78
N HIS A 18 17.78 -10.11 -6.23
CA HIS A 18 17.15 -10.23 -7.55
C HIS A 18 16.09 -11.31 -7.54
N PHE A 19 14.90 -10.94 -8.03
CA PHE A 19 13.64 -11.69 -8.17
C PHE A 19 12.68 -11.66 -6.97
N GLY A 20 11.75 -10.71 -7.05
CA GLY A 20 10.41 -10.90 -6.48
C GLY A 20 9.96 -9.77 -5.57
N TRP A 21 9.30 -8.78 -6.16
CA TRP A 21 8.32 -7.90 -5.48
C TRP A 21 7.21 -8.67 -4.72
N PHE A 22 7.19 -10.00 -4.81
CA PHE A 22 6.25 -10.93 -4.18
C PHE A 22 6.93 -11.92 -3.21
N GLY A 23 8.14 -11.61 -2.72
CA GLY A 23 8.79 -12.39 -1.65
C GLY A 23 8.31 -11.97 -0.26
N PRO A 24 8.35 -12.85 0.76
CA PRO A 24 8.03 -12.50 2.16
C PRO A 24 8.76 -11.27 2.69
N GLY A 25 9.95 -10.96 2.14
CA GLY A 25 10.73 -9.76 2.46
C GLY A 25 10.24 -8.45 1.83
N ALA A 26 9.57 -8.50 0.66
CA ALA A 26 9.03 -7.30 0.01
C ALA A 26 7.77 -6.79 0.74
N MET A 27 6.92 -7.71 1.19
CA MET A 27 5.74 -7.36 2.00
C MET A 27 6.14 -6.87 3.41
N ASN A 28 7.19 -7.45 4.00
CA ASN A 28 7.78 -6.94 5.26
C ASN A 28 8.41 -5.55 5.07
N ALA A 29 9.08 -5.29 3.94
CA ALA A 29 9.60 -3.95 3.64
C ALA A 29 8.47 -2.93 3.44
N CYS A 30 7.34 -3.33 2.81
CA CYS A 30 6.14 -2.49 2.72
C CYS A 30 5.54 -2.16 4.09
N PHE A 31 5.43 -3.16 4.99
CA PHE A 31 4.91 -2.99 6.36
C PHE A 31 5.87 -2.23 7.28
N MET A 32 7.18 -2.24 7.01
CA MET A 32 8.14 -1.44 7.76
C MET A 32 8.23 0.00 7.25
N ALA A 33 7.89 0.25 5.98
CA ALA A 33 7.79 1.60 5.43
C ALA A 33 6.47 2.30 5.81
N THR A 34 5.43 1.55 6.19
CA THR A 34 4.07 2.08 6.44
C THR A 34 3.52 1.60 7.78
N GLY A 35 2.91 2.49 8.58
CA GLY A 35 2.45 2.18 9.95
C GLY A 35 3.17 3.01 11.01
N GLU A 36 2.70 3.00 12.26
CA GLU A 36 3.07 3.95 13.32
C GLU A 36 4.60 4.17 13.51
N ASN A 37 5.41 3.14 13.24
CA ASN A 37 6.87 3.17 13.37
C ASN A 37 7.63 3.18 12.02
N GLY A 38 6.93 3.35 10.91
CA GLY A 38 7.51 3.34 9.56
C GLY A 38 7.85 4.73 9.02
N ALA A 39 8.55 4.77 7.88
CA ALA A 39 8.90 6.02 7.19
C ALA A 39 7.68 6.88 6.80
N PHE A 40 6.51 6.24 6.67
CA PHE A 40 5.25 6.89 6.37
C PHE A 40 4.14 6.39 7.30
N PRO A 41 3.95 7.04 8.46
CA PRO A 41 3.09 6.50 9.51
C PRO A 41 1.60 6.63 9.22
N SER A 42 1.20 7.48 8.26
CA SER A 42 -0.19 7.64 7.85
C SER A 42 -0.32 7.86 6.34
N LEU A 43 -1.54 7.70 5.84
CA LEU A 43 -1.88 8.08 4.46
C LEU A 43 -1.58 9.56 4.19
N ASP A 44 -1.81 10.44 5.16
CA ASP A 44 -1.51 11.88 5.01
C ASP A 44 -0.03 12.14 4.76
N HIS A 45 0.87 11.54 5.54
CA HIS A 45 2.31 11.70 5.32
C HIS A 45 2.75 11.22 3.94
N ARG A 46 2.15 10.12 3.44
CA ARG A 46 2.41 9.61 2.09
C ARG A 46 1.96 10.61 1.03
N LEU A 47 0.76 11.14 1.18
CA LEU A 47 0.18 12.11 0.25
C LEU A 47 0.97 13.43 0.27
N GLU A 48 1.37 13.92 1.44
CA GLU A 48 2.23 15.11 1.54
C GLU A 48 3.60 14.89 0.88
N PHE A 49 4.21 13.72 1.10
CA PHE A 49 5.46 13.37 0.45
C PHE A 49 5.32 13.36 -1.07
N ILE A 50 4.24 12.76 -1.60
CA ILE A 50 3.95 12.76 -3.04
C ILE A 50 3.75 14.18 -3.54
N ALA A 51 2.91 14.99 -2.88
CA ALA A 51 2.64 16.36 -3.30
C ALA A 51 3.92 17.23 -3.37
N LYS A 52 4.76 17.14 -2.33
CA LYS A 52 6.06 17.85 -2.26
C LYS A 52 7.01 17.38 -3.36
N ASN A 53 7.09 16.08 -3.59
CA ASN A 53 7.95 15.54 -4.62
C ASN A 53 7.48 15.90 -6.03
N LEU A 54 6.18 15.87 -6.30
CA LEU A 54 5.64 16.30 -7.58
C LEU A 54 5.66 17.83 -7.74
N ALA A 55 5.98 18.58 -6.68
CA ALA A 55 5.90 20.04 -6.67
C ALA A 55 4.55 20.51 -7.23
N ILE A 56 3.46 20.02 -6.62
CA ILE A 56 2.09 20.37 -7.01
C ILE A 56 1.94 21.89 -6.97
N ALA A 57 1.62 22.50 -8.12
CA ALA A 57 1.44 23.94 -8.25
C ALA A 57 0.01 24.36 -7.87
N ASP A 58 -0.19 25.65 -7.57
CA ASP A 58 -1.50 26.20 -7.16
C ASP A 58 -2.63 25.85 -8.14
N ALA A 59 -2.34 25.86 -9.44
CA ALA A 59 -3.29 25.50 -10.50
C ALA A 59 -3.74 24.01 -10.46
N GLN A 60 -2.97 23.14 -9.80
CA GLN A 60 -3.21 21.69 -9.70
C GLN A 60 -3.83 21.29 -8.36
N VAL A 61 -3.81 22.19 -7.36
CA VAL A 61 -4.34 21.96 -6.01
C VAL A 61 -5.80 21.46 -6.00
N PRO A 62 -6.73 21.98 -6.83
CA PRO A 62 -8.11 21.49 -6.83
C PRO A 62 -8.21 19.99 -7.19
N GLN A 63 -7.52 19.55 -8.25
CA GLN A 63 -7.52 18.16 -8.71
C GLN A 63 -6.76 17.26 -7.74
N TRP A 64 -5.66 17.73 -7.18
CA TRP A 64 -4.92 17.03 -6.12
C TRP A 64 -5.79 16.81 -4.88
N THR A 65 -6.53 17.83 -4.44
CA THR A 65 -7.43 17.74 -3.27
C THR A 65 -8.57 16.76 -3.52
N ALA A 66 -9.15 16.77 -4.72
CA ALA A 66 -10.20 15.81 -5.10
C ALA A 66 -9.68 14.36 -5.07
N TYR A 67 -8.50 14.11 -5.62
CA TYR A 67 -7.85 12.80 -5.60
C TYR A 67 -7.56 12.32 -4.17
N THR A 68 -6.91 13.14 -3.34
CA THR A 68 -6.57 12.78 -1.96
C THR A 68 -7.81 12.53 -1.11
N THR A 69 -8.89 13.31 -1.31
CA THR A 69 -10.18 13.10 -0.64
C THR A 69 -10.81 11.76 -1.01
N ALA A 70 -10.84 11.42 -2.31
CA ALA A 70 -11.36 10.14 -2.78
C ALA A 70 -10.56 8.96 -2.21
N LEU A 71 -9.23 9.07 -2.19
CA LEU A 71 -8.36 8.03 -1.64
C LEU A 71 -8.54 7.84 -0.13
N LYS A 72 -8.63 8.93 0.65
CA LYS A 72 -8.87 8.87 2.09
C LYS A 72 -10.18 8.16 2.43
N ARG A 73 -11.27 8.56 1.78
CA ARG A 73 -12.59 7.92 1.97
C ARG A 73 -12.55 6.42 1.66
N SER A 74 -11.83 6.03 0.62
CA SER A 74 -11.62 4.63 0.27
C SER A 74 -10.92 3.87 1.42
N VAL A 75 -9.81 4.40 1.94
CA VAL A 75 -9.05 3.77 3.03
C VAL A 75 -9.86 3.69 4.33
N GLU A 76 -10.61 4.73 4.69
CA GLU A 76 -11.50 4.73 5.87
C GLU A 76 -12.53 3.59 5.80
N THR A 77 -13.11 3.38 4.62
CA THR A 77 -14.07 2.29 4.37
C THR A 77 -13.41 0.92 4.57
N MET A 78 -12.16 0.73 4.11
CA MET A 78 -11.42 -0.51 4.34
C MET A 78 -11.12 -0.74 5.82
N GLN A 79 -10.68 0.29 6.54
CA GLN A 79 -10.31 0.17 7.95
C GLN A 79 -11.50 -0.29 8.80
N ALA A 80 -12.69 0.28 8.57
CA ALA A 80 -13.91 -0.13 9.25
C ALA A 80 -14.30 -1.60 8.96
N ALA A 81 -14.24 -2.01 7.68
CA ALA A 81 -14.50 -3.38 7.28
C ALA A 81 -13.48 -4.36 7.88
N HIS A 82 -12.20 -3.99 7.90
CA HIS A 82 -11.11 -4.79 8.47
C HIS A 82 -11.25 -4.97 9.98
N GLN A 83 -11.58 -3.91 10.73
CA GLN A 83 -11.82 -3.99 12.18
C GLN A 83 -12.98 -4.95 12.50
N THR A 84 -14.07 -4.86 11.75
CA THR A 84 -15.24 -5.75 11.89
C THR A 84 -14.89 -7.21 11.63
N MET A 85 -14.05 -7.46 10.61
CA MET A 85 -13.53 -8.80 10.29
C MET A 85 -12.63 -9.33 11.41
N MET A 86 -11.65 -8.54 11.86
CA MET A 86 -10.68 -8.97 12.88
C MET A 86 -11.36 -9.34 14.20
N ALA A 87 -12.45 -8.65 14.57
CA ALA A 87 -13.23 -8.98 15.75
C ALA A 87 -13.88 -10.38 15.70
N ASN A 88 -14.13 -10.91 14.50
CA ASN A 88 -14.90 -12.15 14.31
C ASN A 88 -14.10 -13.30 13.69
N ILE A 89 -12.87 -13.05 13.22
CA ILE A 89 -12.10 -14.00 12.41
C ILE A 89 -11.81 -15.32 13.13
N MET A 90 -11.63 -15.30 14.45
CA MET A 90 -11.33 -16.50 15.25
C MET A 90 -12.51 -17.48 15.31
N ASN A 91 -13.74 -16.99 15.14
CA ASN A 91 -14.96 -17.79 15.23
C ASN A 91 -15.43 -18.32 13.86
N MET A 92 -14.78 -17.93 12.76
CA MET A 92 -15.18 -18.29 11.41
C MET A 92 -14.64 -19.64 10.97
N ASN A 93 -15.50 -20.46 10.36
CA ASN A 93 -15.12 -21.65 9.63
C ASN A 93 -14.44 -21.30 8.28
N PHE A 94 -13.92 -22.31 7.58
CA PHE A 94 -13.17 -22.09 6.34
C PHE A 94 -13.98 -21.42 5.23
N VAL A 95 -15.26 -21.81 5.05
CA VAL A 95 -16.13 -21.25 4.00
C VAL A 95 -16.44 -19.78 4.29
N GLU A 96 -16.69 -19.44 5.56
CA GLU A 96 -16.91 -18.06 5.99
C GLU A 96 -15.67 -17.21 5.73
N ARG A 97 -14.47 -17.71 6.07
CA ARG A 97 -13.20 -17.02 5.78
C ARG A 97 -13.00 -16.78 4.28
N PHE A 98 -13.31 -17.77 3.45
CA PHE A 98 -13.21 -17.62 2.00
C PHE A 98 -14.18 -16.55 1.47
N ASN A 99 -15.42 -16.53 1.96
CA ASN A 99 -16.39 -15.50 1.58
C ASN A 99 -15.97 -14.10 2.04
N VAL A 100 -15.36 -13.96 3.21
CA VAL A 100 -14.81 -12.69 3.65
C VAL A 100 -13.67 -12.22 2.74
N GLN A 101 -12.77 -13.12 2.35
CA GLN A 101 -11.72 -12.79 1.40
C GLN A 101 -12.31 -12.35 0.04
N LEU A 102 -13.33 -13.04 -0.46
CA LEU A 102 -14.03 -12.65 -1.68
C LEU A 102 -14.65 -11.25 -1.57
N ASN A 103 -15.33 -10.96 -0.46
CA ASN A 103 -15.91 -9.65 -0.19
C ASN A 103 -14.86 -8.55 -0.07
N ALA A 104 -13.71 -8.85 0.53
CA ALA A 104 -12.59 -7.91 0.60
C ALA A 104 -12.06 -7.55 -0.80
N MET A 105 -11.93 -8.54 -1.70
CA MET A 105 -11.52 -8.29 -3.09
C MET A 105 -12.56 -7.46 -3.85
N ASN A 106 -13.85 -7.76 -3.69
CA ASN A 106 -14.93 -6.97 -4.32
C ASN A 106 -14.96 -5.52 -3.81
N THR A 107 -14.75 -5.34 -2.51
CA THR A 107 -14.67 -4.00 -1.88
C THR A 107 -13.48 -3.22 -2.42
N HIS A 108 -12.31 -3.87 -2.51
CA HIS A 108 -11.12 -3.26 -3.08
C HIS A 108 -11.34 -2.85 -4.55
N LEU A 109 -11.97 -3.71 -5.36
CA LEU A 109 -12.31 -3.36 -6.74
C LEU A 109 -13.22 -2.12 -6.81
N ALA A 110 -14.29 -2.08 -6.01
CA ALA A 110 -15.22 -0.95 -5.98
C ALA A 110 -14.50 0.35 -5.57
N GLN A 111 -13.54 0.26 -4.66
CA GLN A 111 -12.71 1.38 -4.21
C GLN A 111 -11.79 1.90 -5.31
N LEU A 112 -11.10 1.02 -6.03
CA LEU A 112 -10.28 1.41 -7.18
C LEU A 112 -11.13 2.11 -8.23
N GLN A 113 -12.35 1.63 -8.48
CA GLN A 113 -13.30 2.28 -9.40
C GLN A 113 -13.72 3.68 -8.91
N GLN A 114 -13.88 3.89 -7.60
CA GLN A 114 -14.21 5.21 -7.05
C GLN A 114 -13.04 6.21 -7.13
N VAL A 115 -11.80 5.75 -6.95
CA VAL A 115 -10.61 6.62 -6.97
C VAL A 115 -10.14 6.91 -8.41
N ALA A 116 -10.34 5.97 -9.35
CA ALA A 116 -9.82 6.06 -10.71
C ALA A 116 -10.15 7.38 -11.45
N PRO A 117 -11.38 7.93 -11.40
CA PRO A 117 -11.70 9.20 -12.06
C PRO A 117 -10.88 10.37 -11.50
N ALA A 118 -10.74 10.45 -10.18
CA ALA A 118 -10.00 11.52 -9.53
C ALA A 118 -8.49 11.40 -9.78
N LEU A 119 -7.97 10.16 -9.83
CA LEU A 119 -6.59 9.89 -10.24
C LEU A 119 -6.33 10.34 -11.69
N SER A 120 -7.25 10.03 -12.61
CA SER A 120 -7.13 10.45 -14.00
C SER A 120 -7.16 11.99 -14.14
N ALA A 121 -8.04 12.65 -13.38
CA ALA A 121 -8.14 14.10 -13.37
C ALA A 121 -6.86 14.78 -12.88
N VAL A 122 -6.25 14.31 -11.79
CA VAL A 122 -4.98 14.88 -11.32
C VAL A 122 -3.85 14.58 -12.30
N TYR A 123 -3.78 13.35 -12.84
CA TYR A 123 -2.74 13.00 -13.80
C TYR A 123 -2.83 13.84 -15.08
N THR A 124 -4.03 14.24 -15.50
CA THR A 124 -4.23 15.07 -16.70
C THR A 124 -3.58 16.46 -16.56
N VAL A 125 -3.66 17.08 -15.38
CA VAL A 125 -3.15 18.43 -15.13
C VAL A 125 -1.66 18.47 -14.75
N LEU A 126 -1.02 17.31 -14.54
CA LEU A 126 0.42 17.22 -14.31
C LEU A 126 1.21 17.54 -15.59
N THR A 127 2.35 18.21 -15.43
CA THR A 127 3.32 18.41 -16.51
C THR A 127 3.98 17.08 -16.92
N PRO A 128 4.60 17.00 -18.11
CA PRO A 128 5.35 15.81 -18.52
C PRO A 128 6.39 15.35 -17.48
N GLU A 129 7.10 16.29 -16.86
CA GLU A 129 8.12 16.01 -15.85
C GLU A 129 7.49 15.45 -14.58
N GLN A 130 6.37 16.03 -14.14
CA GLN A 130 5.64 15.53 -12.97
C GLN A 130 5.06 14.14 -13.21
N LYS A 131 4.54 13.86 -14.41
CA LYS A 131 4.05 12.52 -14.80
C LYS A 131 5.18 11.48 -14.75
N ALA A 132 6.32 11.79 -15.36
CA ALA A 132 7.49 10.92 -15.33
C ALA A 132 7.95 10.62 -13.88
N LYS A 133 7.95 11.65 -13.02
CA LYS A 133 8.27 11.50 -11.60
C LYS A 133 7.22 10.68 -10.86
N ALA A 134 5.93 10.92 -11.09
CA ALA A 134 4.85 10.14 -10.51
C ALA A 134 4.99 8.65 -10.88
N ASP A 135 5.22 8.34 -12.16
CA ASP A 135 5.39 6.97 -12.62
C ASP A 135 6.63 6.30 -12.02
N GLN A 136 7.73 7.03 -11.88
CA GLN A 136 8.92 6.54 -11.20
C GLN A 136 8.64 6.23 -9.73
N MET A 137 7.92 7.13 -9.05
CA MET A 137 7.52 6.94 -7.67
C MET A 137 6.60 5.72 -7.53
N PHE A 138 5.61 5.52 -8.40
CA PHE A 138 4.74 4.33 -8.38
C PHE A 138 5.52 3.03 -8.62
N ARG A 139 6.51 3.03 -9.52
CA ARG A 139 7.37 1.85 -9.75
C ARG A 139 8.29 1.55 -8.56
N ALA A 140 8.86 2.58 -7.95
CA ALA A 140 9.75 2.44 -6.80
C ALA A 140 8.99 2.12 -5.50
N MET A 141 7.75 2.60 -5.41
CA MET A 141 6.87 2.46 -4.26
C MET A 141 5.65 1.59 -4.57
N GLY A 142 5.82 0.46 -5.26
CA GLY A 142 4.72 -0.50 -5.52
C GLY A 142 3.96 -1.00 -4.27
N CYS A 143 4.39 -0.62 -3.05
CA CYS A 143 3.69 -0.79 -1.78
C CYS A 143 2.57 0.25 -1.52
N PHE A 144 2.43 1.26 -2.38
CA PHE A 144 1.54 2.42 -2.17
C PHE A 144 0.24 2.37 -2.99
N MET A 145 0.05 1.34 -3.81
CA MET A 145 -1.24 1.00 -4.42
C MET A 145 -2.01 0.03 -3.53
#